data_AF-A0AA38HY72-F1
#
_entry.id   AF-A0AA38HY72-F1
#
_cell.length_a   1.000
_cell.length_b   1.000
_cell.length_c   1.000
_cell.angle_alpha   90.00
_cell.angle_beta   90.00
_cell.angle_gamma   90.00
#
_symmetry.space_group_name_H-M   'P 1'
#
loop_
_entity.id
_entity.type
_entity.pdbx_description
1 polymer ?
#
loop_
_entity_poly.entity_id
_entity_poly.type
_entity_poly.pdbx_seq_one_letter_code
_entity_poly.pdbx_strand_id
1 'polypeptide(L)'
;MSKSDSKNCVTEIAQLSLCEVLCKMGRTCIVCKSSRISGKKPKSFFKPPSFPEKRKIWEKNLNRALKNSNYICEFHFKEEDIVREKVFYRKDNTVLTKVPLKSTRLVDHAVPFSSQPPSSGPFEKRSSCENNVLEKSESLEKRPFTENVVEGTKPSEKRSRENRLTEKKTRYNPAEIYTTVSNAEILLPSAWSKVLLDTGDIVFATFTINKLSNVITKKEVRLSKDGKITFWCYGKQIEIDEIVMTADDLRRTICSFDDSVICKGIGVLDSKSDYRNLTIDVKGTHRHKSCPMILQENDLYVCEFCQDLNV
;
A
#
# COMPACT_ATOMS: atom_id res chain seq x y z
N MET A 1 44.60 -58.78 33.02
CA MET A 1 45.73 -58.57 32.09
C MET A 1 45.11 -58.09 30.78
N SER A 2 45.03 -56.78 30.56
CA SER A 2 46.02 -55.94 29.84
C SER A 2 46.14 -56.34 28.36
N LYS A 3 46.13 -55.45 27.35
CA LYS A 3 45.99 -54.00 27.18
C LYS A 3 46.04 -53.78 25.64
N SER A 4 45.63 -52.60 25.17
CA SER A 4 46.05 -51.89 23.94
C SER A 4 45.70 -52.49 22.56
N ASP A 5 45.50 -51.75 21.48
CA ASP A 5 45.09 -50.38 21.16
C ASP A 5 45.07 -50.37 19.61
N SER A 6 44.11 -49.69 18.98
CA SER A 6 44.37 -48.67 17.96
C SER A 6 43.18 -48.39 17.04
N LYS A 7 42.73 -47.13 17.13
CA LYS A 7 42.52 -46.20 16.01
C LYS A 7 41.69 -46.70 14.82
N ASN A 8 40.44 -46.24 14.75
CA ASN A 8 40.06 -45.43 13.60
C ASN A 8 38.97 -44.42 13.98
N CYS A 9 39.33 -43.15 13.77
CA CYS A 9 38.52 -41.96 13.96
C CYS A 9 38.05 -41.58 12.55
N VAL A 10 36.77 -41.77 12.24
CA VAL A 10 36.13 -41.15 11.09
C VAL A 10 34.94 -40.38 11.62
N THR A 11 35.09 -39.07 11.55
CA THR A 11 34.14 -38.00 11.84
C THR A 11 32.83 -38.19 11.11
N GLU A 12 31.75 -38.39 11.85
CA GLU A 12 30.39 -38.13 11.38
C GLU A 12 29.89 -36.81 12.01
N ILE A 13 30.48 -35.72 11.50
CA ILE A 13 29.93 -34.37 11.61
C ILE A 13 29.06 -34.18 10.37
N ALA A 14 27.74 -34.06 10.53
CA ALA A 14 26.88 -33.13 9.76
C ALA A 14 25.41 -33.52 9.87
N GLN A 15 24.75 -33.16 10.97
CA GLN A 15 23.29 -32.91 10.93
C GLN A 15 22.82 -31.92 12.00
N LEU A 16 23.70 -30.99 12.37
CA LEU A 16 23.31 -29.77 13.07
C LEU A 16 23.37 -28.60 12.10
N SER A 17 22.17 -28.18 11.71
CA SER A 17 21.83 -26.77 11.50
C SER A 17 22.46 -26.07 10.29
N LEU A 18 22.00 -26.48 9.10
CA LEU A 18 21.90 -25.60 7.92
C LEU A 18 21.03 -24.33 8.16
N CYS A 19 20.60 -24.07 9.40
CA CYS A 19 19.75 -22.95 9.81
C CYS A 19 20.56 -21.74 10.33
N GLU A 20 21.85 -21.90 10.63
CA GLU A 20 22.70 -20.79 11.11
C GLU A 20 23.31 -19.96 9.98
N VAL A 21 23.37 -20.47 8.74
CA VAL A 21 24.07 -19.78 7.65
C VAL A 21 23.13 -18.98 6.72
N LEU A 22 21.80 -19.12 6.86
CA LEU A 22 20.80 -18.38 6.06
C LEU A 22 20.06 -17.25 6.79
N CYS A 23 20.50 -16.87 8.00
CA CYS A 23 20.00 -15.71 8.75
C CYS A 23 20.90 -14.47 8.60
N LYS A 24 21.60 -14.29 7.47
CA LYS A 24 22.40 -13.09 7.23
C LYS A 24 21.48 -11.87 7.02
N MET A 25 21.43 -11.00 8.04
CA MET A 25 20.88 -9.63 8.06
C MET A 25 19.35 -9.46 8.07
N GLY A 26 18.63 -10.28 8.83
CA GLY A 26 17.22 -9.99 9.15
C GLY A 26 17.07 -8.68 9.93
N ARG A 27 16.09 -7.83 9.53
CA ARG A 27 15.74 -6.61 10.28
C ARG A 27 15.33 -6.98 11.70
N THR A 28 15.86 -6.29 12.70
CA THR A 28 15.47 -6.49 14.12
C THR A 28 14.49 -5.41 14.55
N CYS A 29 13.44 -5.82 15.27
CA CYS A 29 12.53 -4.87 15.90
C CYS A 29 13.25 -4.21 17.07
N ILE A 30 13.26 -2.88 17.12
CA ILE A 30 13.88 -2.14 18.22
C ILE A 30 13.23 -2.49 19.57
N VAL A 31 11.93 -2.74 19.58
CA VAL A 31 11.16 -3.00 20.81
C VAL A 31 11.36 -4.44 21.29
N CYS A 32 11.19 -5.44 20.42
CA CYS A 32 11.20 -6.84 20.84
C CYS A 32 12.57 -7.35 21.30
N LYS A 33 13.68 -6.75 20.82
CA LYS A 33 15.09 -7.19 20.96
C LYS A 33 15.39 -8.65 20.54
N SER A 34 14.41 -9.54 20.51
CA SER A 34 14.45 -10.89 19.96
C SER A 34 13.65 -10.93 18.65
N SER A 35 14.13 -11.72 17.70
CA SER A 35 13.43 -11.96 16.43
C SER A 35 12.24 -12.93 16.57
N ARG A 36 11.88 -13.32 17.80
CA ARG A 36 10.87 -14.35 18.09
C ARG A 36 10.08 -13.98 19.36
N ILE A 37 8.99 -13.24 19.19
CA ILE A 37 7.92 -13.24 20.20
C ILE A 37 7.07 -14.47 19.91
N SER A 38 6.98 -15.41 20.87
CA SER A 38 6.06 -16.55 20.83
C SER A 38 6.22 -17.51 19.64
N GLY A 39 7.45 -17.71 19.14
CA GLY A 39 7.74 -18.66 18.06
C GLY A 39 7.23 -18.23 16.67
N LYS A 40 6.54 -17.10 16.55
CA LYS A 40 6.09 -16.53 15.28
C LYS A 40 7.08 -15.48 14.80
N LYS A 41 7.55 -15.62 13.57
CA LYS A 41 8.32 -14.57 12.91
C LYS A 41 7.34 -13.47 12.48
N PRO A 42 7.60 -12.19 12.80
CA PRO A 42 6.77 -11.11 12.27
C PRO A 42 6.82 -11.12 10.74
N LYS A 43 5.67 -10.96 10.09
CA LYS A 43 5.60 -10.93 8.62
C LYS A 43 6.10 -9.60 8.06
N SER A 44 5.97 -8.53 8.85
CA SER A 44 6.18 -7.16 8.38
C SER A 44 6.98 -6.33 9.39
N PHE A 45 7.78 -5.40 8.85
CA PHE A 45 8.56 -4.43 9.62
C PHE A 45 8.36 -3.03 9.04
N PHE A 46 8.10 -2.07 9.92
CA PHE A 46 7.81 -0.69 9.57
C PHE A 46 8.93 0.24 10.07
N LYS A 47 9.27 1.25 9.27
CA LYS A 47 10.20 2.30 9.68
C LYS A 47 9.47 3.38 10.48
N PRO A 48 10.15 4.07 11.42
CA PRO A 48 9.63 5.28 12.02
C PRO A 48 9.26 6.33 10.96
N PRO A 49 8.20 7.13 11.17
CA PRO A 49 7.85 8.22 10.28
C PRO A 49 9.01 9.19 10.05
N SER A 50 9.15 9.70 8.84
CA SER A 50 10.13 10.75 8.51
C SER A 50 9.79 12.08 9.16
N PHE A 51 8.50 12.36 9.35
CA PHE A 51 8.02 13.61 9.92
C PHE A 51 8.30 13.69 11.44
N PRO A 52 8.95 14.75 11.95
CA PRO A 52 9.38 14.83 13.35
C PRO A 52 8.25 14.72 14.37
N GLU A 53 7.08 15.30 14.09
CA GLU A 53 5.96 15.32 15.04
C GLU A 53 5.36 13.93 15.26
N LYS A 54 5.06 13.21 14.17
CA LYS A 54 4.55 11.84 14.24
C LYS A 54 5.58 10.89 14.86
N ARG A 55 6.88 11.12 14.60
CA ARG A 55 7.96 10.37 15.26
C ARG A 55 7.97 10.59 16.77
N LYS A 56 7.82 11.82 17.27
CA LYS A 56 7.73 12.10 18.71
C LYS A 56 6.57 11.36 19.37
N ILE A 57 5.44 11.21 18.67
CA ILE A 57 4.30 10.42 19.16
C ILE A 57 4.69 8.93 19.30
N TRP A 58 5.35 8.37 18.28
CA TRP A 58 5.84 7.00 18.33
C TRP A 58 6.89 6.79 19.44
N GLU A 59 7.82 7.72 19.61
CA GLU A 59 8.84 7.69 20.66
C GLU A 59 8.21 7.75 22.06
N LYS A 60 7.18 8.58 22.23
CA LYS A 60 6.42 8.68 23.48
C LYS A 60 5.69 7.38 23.81
N ASN A 61 5.00 6.77 22.85
CA ASN A 61 4.29 5.50 23.07
C ASN A 61 5.25 4.35 23.35
N LEU A 62 6.35 4.25 22.60
CA LEU A 62 7.34 3.20 22.80
C LEU A 62 8.28 3.45 23.99
N ASN A 63 8.15 4.61 24.64
CA ASN A 63 9.06 5.12 25.67
C ASN A 63 10.53 4.98 25.26
N ARG A 64 10.86 5.34 24.00
CA ARG A 64 12.19 5.13 23.43
C ARG A 64 12.45 6.03 22.22
N ALA A 65 13.67 6.57 22.12
CA ALA A 65 14.09 7.35 20.96
C ALA A 65 14.24 6.49 19.69
N LEU A 66 13.83 7.02 18.55
CA LEU A 66 13.78 6.32 17.25
C LEU A 66 14.69 7.00 16.22
N LYS A 67 15.54 6.19 15.57
CA LYS A 67 16.38 6.56 14.42
C LYS A 67 15.76 6.06 13.12
N ASN A 68 16.10 6.67 11.99
CA ASN A 68 15.66 6.27 10.64
C ASN A 68 16.05 4.82 10.27
N SER A 69 17.10 4.28 10.90
CA SER A 69 17.56 2.90 10.71
C SER A 69 16.83 1.89 11.58
N ASN A 70 15.99 2.33 12.52
CA ASN A 70 15.21 1.43 13.36
C ASN A 70 14.02 0.85 12.60
N TYR A 71 13.57 -0.31 13.06
CA TYR A 71 12.38 -0.98 12.56
C TYR A 71 11.52 -1.42 13.74
N ILE A 72 10.21 -1.40 13.54
CA ILE A 72 9.21 -1.88 14.49
C ILE A 72 8.39 -2.96 13.78
N CYS A 73 8.21 -4.12 14.40
CA CYS A 73 7.44 -5.20 13.79
C CYS A 73 5.93 -4.94 13.90
N GLU A 74 5.16 -5.67 13.08
CA GLU A 74 3.70 -5.56 13.05
C GLU A 74 2.98 -5.81 14.38
N PHE A 75 3.57 -6.58 15.30
CA PHE A 75 2.95 -6.87 16.60
C PHE A 75 2.83 -5.67 17.54
N HIS A 76 3.45 -4.54 17.20
CA HIS A 76 3.30 -3.30 17.94
C HIS A 76 2.19 -2.40 17.40
N PHE A 77 1.47 -2.81 16.36
CA PHE A 77 0.37 -2.06 15.77
C PHE A 77 -0.92 -2.85 15.86
N LYS A 78 -2.05 -2.15 15.80
CA LYS A 78 -3.35 -2.80 15.63
C LYS A 78 -3.43 -3.46 14.26
N GLU A 79 -4.12 -4.58 14.15
CA GLU A 79 -4.25 -5.26 12.85
C GLU A 79 -5.04 -4.40 11.85
N GLU A 80 -6.03 -3.61 12.32
CA GLU A 80 -6.76 -2.66 11.49
C GLU A 80 -5.89 -1.51 10.93
N ASP A 81 -4.77 -1.19 11.60
CA ASP A 81 -3.85 -0.13 11.16
C ASP A 81 -2.88 -0.62 10.07
N ILE A 82 -2.83 -1.94 9.81
CA ILE A 82 -1.91 -2.55 8.86
C ILE A 82 -2.62 -2.82 7.53
N VAL A 83 -2.26 -2.05 6.51
CA VAL A 83 -2.77 -2.21 5.15
C VAL A 83 -1.97 -3.31 4.44
N ARG A 84 -2.59 -4.48 4.27
CA ARG A 84 -2.02 -5.64 3.56
C ARG A 84 -2.49 -5.75 2.11
N GLU A 85 -3.64 -5.17 1.80
CA GLU A 85 -4.30 -5.29 0.50
C GLU A 85 -4.75 -3.90 0.03
N LYS A 86 -4.62 -3.63 -1.27
CA LYS A 86 -5.24 -2.48 -1.92
C LYS A 86 -6.64 -2.90 -2.34
N VAL A 87 -7.65 -2.24 -1.77
CA VAL A 87 -9.06 -2.45 -2.12
C VAL A 87 -9.43 -1.47 -3.21
N PHE A 88 -9.91 -1.99 -4.34
CA PHE A 88 -10.44 -1.19 -5.43
C PHE A 88 -11.95 -1.16 -5.31
N TYR A 89 -12.54 0.03 -5.40
CA TYR A 89 -13.98 0.26 -5.30
C TYR A 89 -14.57 0.65 -6.67
N ARG A 90 -15.82 0.30 -6.90
CA ARG A 90 -16.65 0.85 -8.00
C ARG A 90 -17.17 2.24 -7.63
N LYS A 91 -17.81 2.92 -8.59
CA LYS A 91 -18.42 4.26 -8.40
C LYS A 91 -19.53 4.29 -7.33
N ASP A 92 -20.16 3.15 -7.07
CA ASP A 92 -21.20 2.96 -6.05
C ASP A 92 -20.63 2.55 -4.68
N ASN A 93 -19.31 2.67 -4.47
CA ASN A 93 -18.57 2.21 -3.29
C ASN A 93 -18.62 0.68 -3.04
N THR A 94 -19.07 -0.13 -4.00
CA THR A 94 -18.96 -1.58 -3.88
C THR A 94 -17.51 -2.04 -4.12
N VAL A 95 -17.04 -3.03 -3.36
CA VAL A 95 -15.67 -3.56 -3.50
C VAL A 95 -15.56 -4.33 -4.81
N LEU A 96 -14.71 -3.85 -5.74
CA LEU A 96 -14.45 -4.48 -7.02
C LEU A 96 -13.47 -5.65 -6.88
N THR A 97 -12.33 -5.41 -6.25
CA THR A 97 -11.29 -6.42 -6.03
C THR A 97 -10.35 -6.00 -4.91
N LYS A 98 -9.63 -6.99 -4.34
CA LYS A 98 -8.59 -6.78 -3.34
C LYS A 98 -7.29 -7.37 -3.86
N VAL A 99 -6.25 -6.56 -3.93
CA VAL A 99 -4.94 -6.98 -4.42
C VAL A 99 -3.93 -6.94 -3.28
N PRO A 100 -3.28 -8.06 -2.90
CA PRO A 100 -2.24 -8.06 -1.89
C PRO A 100 -1.09 -7.13 -2.26
N LEU A 101 -0.68 -6.29 -1.31
CA LEU A 101 0.46 -5.39 -1.49
C LEU A 101 1.77 -6.17 -1.39
N LYS A 102 2.72 -5.87 -2.30
CA LYS A 102 4.10 -6.41 -2.23
C LYS A 102 4.81 -6.01 -0.94
N SER A 103 4.49 -4.84 -0.40
CA SER A 103 4.94 -4.35 0.89
C SER A 103 3.75 -3.82 1.67
N THR A 104 3.48 -4.40 2.84
CA THR A 104 2.49 -3.89 3.79
C THR A 104 2.82 -2.46 4.18
N ARG A 105 1.79 -1.65 4.39
CA ARG A 105 1.92 -0.26 4.85
C ARG A 105 1.09 -0.06 6.12
N LEU A 106 1.34 1.03 6.82
CA LEU A 106 0.49 1.47 7.92
C LEU A 106 -0.43 2.58 7.42
N VAL A 107 -1.62 2.72 8.00
CA VAL A 107 -2.47 3.90 7.81
C VAL A 107 -1.80 5.15 8.39
N ASP A 108 -2.17 6.34 7.90
CA ASP A 108 -1.46 7.59 8.24
C ASP A 108 -1.56 7.99 9.71
N HIS A 109 -2.56 7.52 10.45
CA HIS A 109 -2.72 7.79 11.88
C HIS A 109 -2.27 6.61 12.77
N ALA A 110 -1.70 5.56 12.18
CA ALA A 110 -1.22 4.40 12.93
C ALA A 110 -0.14 4.81 13.95
N VAL A 111 -0.32 4.35 15.18
CA VAL A 111 0.64 4.54 16.28
C VAL A 111 0.90 3.21 16.97
N PRO A 112 2.15 2.94 17.38
CA PRO A 112 2.44 1.71 18.08
C PRO A 112 1.80 1.71 19.48
N PHE A 113 1.46 0.53 20.00
CA PHE A 113 1.00 0.36 21.37
C PHE A 113 2.02 0.88 22.37
N SER A 114 1.52 1.42 23.49
CA SER A 114 2.38 1.82 24.60
C SER A 114 3.20 0.62 25.07
N SER A 115 4.51 0.78 25.25
CA SER A 115 5.45 -0.30 25.59
C SER A 115 5.24 -0.92 26.97
N GLN A 116 4.18 -0.55 27.69
CA GLN A 116 3.75 -1.35 28.83
C GLN A 116 3.23 -2.67 28.27
N PRO A 117 3.89 -3.82 28.56
CA PRO A 117 3.25 -5.08 28.27
C PRO A 117 1.88 -5.04 28.95
N PRO A 118 0.78 -5.46 28.29
CA PRO A 118 -0.39 -5.82 29.06
C PRO A 118 0.13 -6.83 30.09
N SER A 119 0.11 -6.44 31.36
CA SER A 119 0.45 -7.33 32.47
C SER A 119 -0.21 -8.65 32.14
N SER A 120 0.58 -9.72 32.08
CA SER A 120 0.21 -11.07 31.67
C SER A 120 -0.98 -11.61 32.46
N GLY A 121 -2.17 -11.09 32.16
CA GLY A 121 -3.43 -11.74 32.44
C GLY A 121 -3.54 -12.89 31.46
N PRO A 122 -3.93 -14.09 31.90
CA PRO A 122 -4.17 -15.20 31.00
C PRO A 122 -5.18 -14.75 29.94
N PHE A 123 -4.86 -15.02 28.68
CA PHE A 123 -5.80 -14.87 27.57
C PHE A 123 -6.93 -15.90 27.82
N GLU A 124 -7.93 -15.53 28.62
CA GLU A 124 -9.10 -16.35 28.87
C GLU A 124 -9.87 -16.49 27.56
N LYS A 125 -9.81 -17.70 27.01
CA LYS A 125 -10.78 -18.19 26.04
C LYS A 125 -12.16 -18.00 26.67
N ARG A 126 -12.98 -17.12 26.10
CA ARG A 126 -14.41 -17.06 26.38
C ARG A 126 -15.01 -18.43 26.05
N SER A 127 -15.25 -19.20 27.10
CA SER A 127 -16.05 -20.41 27.16
C SER A 127 -17.29 -20.06 27.95
N SER A 128 -18.45 -20.19 27.31
CA SER A 128 -19.76 -20.04 27.92
C SER A 128 -20.04 -21.13 28.95
N CYS A 129 -20.37 -20.76 30.19
CA CYS A 129 -21.45 -21.37 30.97
C CYS A 129 -21.70 -20.58 32.26
N GLU A 130 -22.97 -20.52 32.62
CA GLU A 130 -23.56 -19.96 33.82
C GLU A 130 -23.00 -20.58 35.11
N ASN A 131 -22.89 -19.80 36.19
CA ASN A 131 -23.73 -20.00 37.38
C ASN A 131 -23.50 -18.94 38.47
N ASN A 132 -24.61 -18.65 39.14
CA ASN A 132 -24.87 -17.71 40.22
C ASN A 132 -23.91 -17.78 41.41
N VAL A 133 -23.54 -16.61 41.97
CA VAL A 133 -23.56 -16.36 43.42
C VAL A 133 -24.01 -14.92 43.65
N LEU A 134 -25.13 -14.77 44.36
CA LEU A 134 -25.79 -13.52 44.73
C LEU A 134 -25.80 -13.43 46.26
N GLU A 135 -25.09 -12.46 46.83
CA GLU A 135 -25.31 -11.89 48.17
C GLU A 135 -24.77 -10.45 48.15
N LYS A 136 -25.27 -9.42 48.86
CA LYS A 136 -26.55 -9.02 49.44
C LYS A 136 -26.26 -7.66 50.09
N SER A 137 -27.02 -6.59 49.77
CA SER A 137 -27.35 -5.41 50.63
C SER A 137 -27.81 -4.25 49.71
N GLU A 138 -29.11 -3.89 49.75
CA GLU A 138 -29.70 -2.76 50.51
C GLU A 138 -29.34 -1.39 49.91
N SER A 139 -30.24 -0.44 49.60
CA SER A 139 -31.70 -0.33 49.77
C SER A 139 -32.19 0.96 49.04
N LEU A 140 -33.49 0.97 48.64
CA LEU A 140 -34.39 2.14 48.39
C LEU A 140 -34.05 3.06 47.18
N GLU A 141 -34.94 3.41 46.23
CA GLU A 141 -36.38 3.72 46.30
C GLU A 141 -37.17 3.38 45.01
N LYS A 142 -38.49 3.37 45.17
CA LYS A 142 -39.59 2.90 44.31
C LYS A 142 -39.94 3.86 43.15
N ARG A 143 -40.39 3.29 42.01
CA ARG A 143 -41.75 3.51 41.42
C ARG A 143 -42.02 2.58 40.21
N PRO A 144 -43.29 2.26 39.92
CA PRO A 144 -43.70 1.16 39.05
C PRO A 144 -43.94 1.62 37.62
N PHE A 145 -43.78 0.74 36.63
CA PHE A 145 -44.69 0.69 35.47
C PHE A 145 -44.56 -0.64 34.72
N THR A 146 -45.66 -1.01 34.09
CA THR A 146 -46.19 -2.32 33.72
C THR A 146 -45.66 -2.91 32.40
N GLU A 147 -45.86 -4.24 32.28
CA GLU A 147 -46.22 -4.99 31.06
C GLU A 147 -45.29 -4.96 29.83
N ASN A 148 -44.69 -6.11 29.49
CA ASN A 148 -45.31 -7.04 28.54
C ASN A 148 -44.40 -8.23 28.23
N VAL A 149 -45.00 -9.41 28.32
CA VAL A 149 -44.49 -10.70 27.89
C VAL A 149 -44.52 -10.76 26.37
N VAL A 150 -43.40 -11.03 25.72
CA VAL A 150 -43.36 -11.50 24.33
C VAL A 150 -42.38 -12.66 24.23
N GLU A 151 -42.96 -13.86 24.13
CA GLU A 151 -42.32 -15.06 23.59
C GLU A 151 -41.85 -14.81 22.16
N GLY A 152 -40.57 -15.06 21.89
CA GLY A 152 -39.94 -14.80 20.59
C GLY A 152 -38.86 -15.82 20.25
N THR A 153 -39.29 -16.96 19.76
CA THR A 153 -38.73 -17.78 18.66
C THR A 153 -37.20 -17.86 18.51
N LYS A 154 -36.66 -19.06 18.81
CA LYS A 154 -35.28 -19.50 18.50
C LYS A 154 -35.02 -19.50 16.97
N PRO A 155 -33.95 -18.87 16.46
CA PRO A 155 -33.52 -19.04 15.08
C PRO A 155 -32.66 -20.30 14.93
N SER A 156 -33.07 -21.19 14.04
CA SER A 156 -32.30 -22.37 13.64
C SER A 156 -31.10 -21.97 12.77
N GLU A 157 -29.89 -22.27 13.24
CA GLU A 157 -28.64 -22.13 12.51
C GLU A 157 -28.61 -23.04 11.26
N LYS A 158 -28.84 -22.46 10.08
CA LYS A 158 -28.46 -23.09 8.81
C LYS A 158 -27.03 -22.70 8.48
N ARG A 159 -26.11 -23.65 8.73
CA ARG A 159 -24.72 -23.66 8.23
C ARG A 159 -24.71 -23.44 6.71
N SER A 160 -24.42 -22.22 6.30
CA SER A 160 -24.04 -21.88 4.93
C SER A 160 -22.64 -22.42 4.66
N ARG A 161 -22.56 -23.43 3.79
CA ARG A 161 -21.31 -23.91 3.18
C ARG A 161 -20.65 -22.74 2.45
N GLU A 162 -19.52 -22.28 2.98
CA GLU A 162 -18.60 -21.39 2.27
C GLU A 162 -18.10 -22.09 1.00
N ASN A 163 -18.66 -21.68 -0.14
CA ASN A 163 -18.11 -21.97 -1.45
C ASN A 163 -16.74 -21.28 -1.56
N ARG A 164 -15.69 -22.05 -1.29
CA ARG A 164 -14.30 -21.66 -1.51
C ARG A 164 -14.05 -21.59 -3.02
N LEU A 165 -14.46 -20.47 -3.64
CA LEU A 165 -14.04 -20.11 -4.99
C LEU A 165 -12.52 -20.01 -4.98
N THR A 166 -11.87 -21.05 -5.51
CA THR A 166 -10.46 -21.00 -5.84
C THR A 166 -10.34 -20.08 -7.04
N GLU A 167 -9.93 -18.84 -6.80
CA GLU A 167 -9.63 -17.87 -7.83
C GLU A 167 -8.57 -18.47 -8.76
N LYS A 168 -9.00 -18.97 -9.92
CA LYS A 168 -8.11 -19.31 -11.02
C LYS A 168 -7.39 -18.03 -11.41
N LYS A 169 -6.16 -17.90 -10.96
CA LYS A 169 -5.20 -16.89 -11.41
C LYS A 169 -4.93 -17.13 -12.90
N THR A 170 -5.82 -16.63 -13.75
CA THR A 170 -5.64 -16.62 -15.21
C THR A 170 -4.32 -15.91 -15.47
N ARG A 171 -3.40 -16.60 -16.16
CA ARG A 171 -2.11 -16.02 -16.56
C ARG A 171 -2.43 -14.89 -17.53
N TYR A 172 -2.11 -13.67 -17.13
CA TYR A 172 -2.19 -12.49 -17.98
C TYR A 172 -1.24 -12.64 -19.17
N ASN A 173 -1.77 -12.50 -20.38
CA ASN A 173 -0.98 -12.45 -21.61
C ASN A 173 -0.99 -11.01 -22.16
N PRO A 174 0.11 -10.26 -22.02
CA PRO A 174 0.21 -8.90 -22.50
C PRO A 174 -0.19 -8.72 -23.98
N ALA A 175 0.10 -9.68 -24.87
CA ALA A 175 -0.23 -9.57 -26.29
C ALA A 175 -1.75 -9.58 -26.58
N GLU A 176 -2.53 -10.23 -25.72
CA GLU A 176 -4.00 -10.27 -25.84
C GLU A 176 -4.61 -8.89 -25.56
N ILE A 177 -4.01 -8.09 -24.68
CA ILE A 177 -4.51 -6.74 -24.40
C ILE A 177 -4.38 -5.85 -25.61
N TYR A 178 -3.25 -5.92 -26.33
CA TYR A 178 -3.01 -5.14 -27.53
C TYR A 178 -4.06 -5.46 -28.60
N THR A 179 -4.26 -6.75 -28.87
CA THR A 179 -5.24 -7.20 -29.87
C THR A 179 -6.67 -6.74 -29.51
N THR A 180 -7.03 -6.89 -28.23
CA THR A 180 -8.34 -6.46 -27.73
C THR A 180 -8.52 -4.96 -27.87
N VAL A 181 -7.54 -4.16 -27.42
CA VAL A 181 -7.59 -2.69 -27.45
C VAL A 181 -7.52 -2.13 -28.87
N SER A 182 -6.79 -2.78 -29.78
CA SER A 182 -6.70 -2.38 -31.19
C SER A 182 -8.08 -2.41 -31.84
N ASN A 183 -8.83 -3.49 -31.61
CA ASN A 183 -10.13 -3.72 -32.25
C ASN A 183 -11.32 -3.15 -31.46
N ALA A 184 -11.14 -2.89 -30.17
CA ALA A 184 -12.21 -2.34 -29.33
C ALA A 184 -12.39 -0.84 -29.54
N GLU A 185 -13.66 -0.44 -29.54
CA GLU A 185 -14.07 0.94 -29.31
C GLU A 185 -14.00 1.22 -27.81
N ILE A 186 -13.05 2.06 -27.40
CA ILE A 186 -12.85 2.43 -26.00
C ILE A 186 -13.47 3.81 -25.81
N LEU A 187 -14.40 3.93 -24.85
CA LEU A 187 -15.00 5.20 -24.47
C LEU A 187 -13.98 6.04 -23.70
N LEU A 188 -13.40 7.03 -24.37
CA LEU A 188 -12.40 7.94 -23.81
C LEU A 188 -13.04 9.21 -23.23
N PRO A 189 -12.38 9.91 -22.31
CA PRO A 189 -12.79 11.26 -21.92
C PRO A 189 -12.77 12.21 -23.14
N SER A 190 -13.56 13.27 -23.09
CA SER A 190 -13.87 14.11 -24.27
C SER A 190 -12.66 14.73 -24.96
N ALA A 191 -11.57 15.01 -24.25
CA ALA A 191 -10.37 15.63 -24.79
C ALA A 191 -9.33 14.62 -25.35
N TRP A 192 -9.58 13.31 -25.19
CA TRP A 192 -8.64 12.26 -25.58
C TRP A 192 -8.89 11.75 -26.98
N SER A 193 -7.81 11.41 -27.68
CA SER A 193 -7.85 10.80 -29.01
C SER A 193 -7.05 9.49 -28.99
N LYS A 194 -7.52 8.50 -29.75
CA LYS A 194 -6.79 7.25 -30.04
C LYS A 194 -6.11 7.40 -31.41
N VAL A 195 -4.80 7.14 -31.46
CA VAL A 195 -3.97 7.24 -32.65
C VAL A 195 -3.16 5.95 -32.78
N LEU A 196 -3.12 5.36 -33.97
CA LEU A 196 -2.22 4.25 -34.29
C LEU A 196 -0.97 4.83 -34.95
N LEU A 197 0.20 4.60 -34.36
CA LEU A 197 1.48 5.04 -34.92
C LEU A 197 1.98 4.06 -35.99
N ASP A 198 2.90 4.50 -36.84
CA ASP A 198 3.55 3.63 -37.85
C ASP A 198 4.39 2.50 -37.23
N THR A 199 4.88 2.71 -35.99
CA THR A 199 5.49 1.64 -35.18
C THR A 199 4.49 0.52 -34.86
N GLY A 200 3.20 0.82 -35.01
CA GLY A 200 2.05 0.04 -34.60
C GLY A 200 1.82 0.07 -33.09
N ASP A 201 2.31 1.10 -32.39
CA ASP A 201 1.86 1.38 -31.03
C ASP A 201 0.52 2.12 -31.08
N ILE A 202 -0.34 1.86 -30.09
CA ILE A 202 -1.59 2.61 -29.90
C ILE A 202 -1.32 3.70 -28.87
N VAL A 203 -1.57 4.95 -29.25
CA VAL A 203 -1.43 6.12 -28.40
C VAL A 203 -2.80 6.69 -28.09
N PHE A 204 -3.07 6.88 -26.80
CA PHE A 204 -4.16 7.70 -26.31
C PHE A 204 -3.54 9.01 -25.85
N ALA A 205 -4.00 10.15 -26.35
CA ALA A 205 -3.39 11.43 -26.03
C ALA A 205 -4.39 12.57 -25.91
N THR A 206 -4.05 13.55 -25.06
CA THR A 206 -4.64 14.88 -25.04
C THR A 206 -3.63 15.89 -25.55
N PHE A 207 -4.13 16.92 -26.23
CA PHE A 207 -3.29 17.95 -26.83
C PHE A 207 -3.56 19.30 -26.20
N THR A 208 -2.57 20.18 -26.24
CA THR A 208 -2.70 21.59 -25.89
C THR A 208 -1.82 22.42 -26.81
N ILE A 209 -2.00 23.74 -26.79
CA ILE A 209 -1.24 24.67 -27.60
C ILE A 209 -0.28 25.42 -26.67
N ASN A 210 0.99 25.48 -27.02
CA ASN A 210 1.98 26.22 -26.23
C ASN A 210 1.97 27.72 -26.59
N LYS A 211 2.83 28.52 -25.94
CA LYS A 211 2.91 29.98 -26.18
C LYS A 211 3.31 30.36 -27.62
N LEU A 212 3.91 29.44 -28.37
CA LEU A 212 4.33 29.62 -29.75
C LEU A 212 3.30 29.07 -30.75
N SER A 213 2.08 28.78 -30.29
CA SER A 213 1.02 28.19 -31.11
C SER A 213 1.33 26.78 -31.64
N ASN A 214 2.32 26.09 -31.08
CA ASN A 214 2.60 24.71 -31.43
C ASN A 214 1.68 23.77 -30.66
N VAL A 215 1.12 22.77 -31.37
CA VAL A 215 0.37 21.67 -30.75
C VAL A 215 1.36 20.76 -30.04
N ILE A 216 1.14 20.52 -28.75
CA ILE A 216 1.95 19.64 -27.91
C ILE A 216 1.08 18.62 -27.19
N THR A 217 1.62 17.44 -26.97
CA THR A 217 0.97 16.40 -26.17
C THR A 217 1.02 16.76 -24.68
N LYS A 218 -0.15 16.89 -24.06
CA LYS A 218 -0.30 17.19 -22.63
C LYS A 218 -0.14 15.93 -21.78
N LYS A 219 -1.00 14.93 -22.03
CA LYS A 219 -0.95 13.59 -21.43
C LYS A 219 -0.98 12.56 -22.55
N GLU A 220 -0.23 11.48 -22.39
CA GLU A 220 -0.21 10.36 -23.32
C GLU A 220 -0.15 9.03 -22.55
N VAL A 221 -0.94 8.07 -23.02
CA VAL A 221 -0.87 6.65 -22.63
C VAL A 221 -0.54 5.87 -23.88
N ARG A 222 0.60 5.18 -23.88
CA ARG A 222 1.06 4.39 -25.03
C ARG A 222 0.99 2.91 -24.69
N LEU A 223 0.30 2.15 -25.53
CA LEU A 223 0.21 0.70 -25.50
C LEU A 223 1.01 0.14 -26.68
N SER A 224 2.14 -0.50 -26.39
CA SER A 224 2.97 -1.15 -27.41
C SER A 224 2.47 -2.56 -27.76
N LYS A 225 2.95 -3.09 -28.89
CA LYS A 225 2.57 -4.42 -29.42
C LYS A 225 2.83 -5.59 -28.45
N ASP A 226 3.83 -5.45 -27.60
CA ASP A 226 4.17 -6.41 -26.54
C ASP A 226 3.24 -6.29 -25.31
N GLY A 227 2.23 -5.42 -25.35
CA GLY A 227 1.28 -5.20 -24.27
C GLY A 227 1.80 -4.29 -23.16
N LYS A 228 2.98 -3.69 -23.30
CA LYS A 228 3.50 -2.74 -22.31
C LYS A 228 2.76 -1.41 -22.41
N ILE A 229 2.36 -0.88 -21.26
CA ILE A 229 1.71 0.43 -21.15
C ILE A 229 2.67 1.40 -20.51
N THR A 230 2.78 2.59 -21.09
CA THR A 230 3.60 3.68 -20.56
C THR A 230 2.81 4.98 -20.52
N PHE A 231 3.13 5.83 -19.55
CA PHE A 231 2.44 7.09 -19.30
C PHE A 231 3.41 8.23 -19.51
N TRP A 232 2.93 9.31 -20.11
CA TRP A 232 3.74 10.46 -20.48
C TRP A 232 2.99 11.76 -20.16
N CYS A 233 3.73 12.75 -19.69
CA CYS A 233 3.25 14.11 -19.48
C CYS A 233 4.25 15.09 -20.10
N TYR A 234 3.81 15.93 -21.03
CA TYR A 234 4.66 16.93 -21.68
C TYR A 234 6.01 16.35 -22.17
N GLY A 235 5.98 15.18 -22.81
CA GLY A 235 7.17 14.49 -23.34
C GLY A 235 8.04 13.76 -22.31
N LYS A 236 7.71 13.80 -21.02
CA LYS A 236 8.41 13.05 -19.95
C LYS A 236 7.63 11.79 -19.58
N GLN A 237 8.28 10.64 -19.62
CA GLN A 237 7.70 9.39 -19.13
C GLN A 237 7.56 9.43 -17.61
N ILE A 238 6.43 8.96 -17.09
CA ILE A 238 6.14 8.86 -15.66
C ILE A 238 5.93 7.39 -15.27
N GLU A 239 6.29 7.07 -14.03
CA GLU A 239 6.08 5.74 -13.46
C GLU A 239 4.71 5.70 -12.77
N ILE A 240 3.84 4.82 -13.24
CA ILE A 240 2.54 4.54 -12.62
C ILE A 240 2.47 3.04 -12.32
N ASP A 241 2.32 2.71 -11.05
CA ASP A 241 2.14 1.33 -10.58
C ASP A 241 0.68 0.87 -10.80
N GLU A 242 0.25 0.79 -12.06
CA GLU A 242 -1.06 0.24 -12.43
C GLU A 242 -0.93 -1.02 -13.27
N ILE A 243 -1.66 -2.06 -12.84
CA ILE A 243 -1.78 -3.32 -13.57
C ILE A 243 -3.03 -3.20 -14.42
N VAL A 244 -2.83 -3.11 -15.73
CA VAL A 244 -3.92 -3.03 -16.70
C VAL A 244 -4.09 -4.41 -17.34
N MET A 245 -5.21 -5.07 -17.06
CA MET A 245 -5.43 -6.46 -17.51
C MET A 245 -6.40 -6.56 -18.67
N THR A 246 -7.32 -5.59 -18.79
CA THR A 246 -8.40 -5.59 -19.77
C THR A 246 -8.54 -4.23 -20.45
N ALA A 247 -9.29 -4.16 -21.55
CA ALA A 247 -9.62 -2.89 -22.19
C ALA A 247 -10.41 -1.94 -21.27
N ASP A 248 -11.26 -2.47 -20.39
CA ASP A 248 -11.98 -1.65 -19.40
C ASP A 248 -11.06 -1.16 -18.28
N ASP A 249 -10.06 -1.95 -17.86
CA ASP A 249 -9.01 -1.46 -16.97
C ASP A 249 -8.26 -0.31 -17.62
N LEU A 250 -7.87 -0.44 -18.90
CA LEU A 250 -7.17 0.61 -19.63
C LEU A 250 -8.01 1.89 -19.69
N ARG A 251 -9.31 1.75 -19.97
CA ARG A 251 -10.26 2.86 -19.95
C ARG A 251 -10.29 3.55 -18.58
N ARG A 252 -10.44 2.79 -17.50
CA ARG A 252 -10.47 3.31 -16.12
C ARG A 252 -9.16 4.02 -15.76
N THR A 253 -8.03 3.45 -16.15
CA THR A 253 -6.70 4.02 -15.98
C THR A 253 -6.55 5.33 -16.75
N ILE A 254 -7.02 5.43 -18.01
CA ILE A 254 -7.03 6.68 -18.76
C ILE A 254 -7.90 7.74 -18.07
N CYS A 255 -9.10 7.38 -17.58
CA CYS A 255 -9.95 8.31 -16.83
C CYS A 255 -9.26 8.82 -15.56
N SER A 256 -8.71 7.91 -14.74
CA SER A 256 -7.99 8.29 -13.52
C SER A 256 -6.76 9.15 -13.84
N PHE A 257 -6.07 8.85 -14.93
CA PHE A 257 -4.94 9.64 -15.38
C PHE A 257 -5.39 11.00 -15.90
N ASP A 258 -6.56 11.14 -16.53
CA ASP A 258 -7.14 12.42 -16.95
C ASP A 258 -7.43 13.35 -15.76
N ASP A 259 -8.00 12.80 -14.69
CA ASP A 259 -8.32 13.53 -13.45
C ASP A 259 -7.08 13.97 -12.67
N SER A 260 -5.92 13.33 -12.92
CA SER A 260 -4.69 13.65 -12.20
C SER A 260 -4.18 15.08 -12.48
N VAL A 261 -3.67 15.75 -11.44
CA VAL A 261 -3.15 17.12 -11.58
C VAL A 261 -1.70 17.09 -12.06
N ILE A 262 -1.42 17.77 -13.18
CA ILE A 262 -0.05 18.01 -13.61
C ILE A 262 0.51 19.17 -12.80
N CYS A 263 1.66 18.98 -12.16
CA CYS A 263 2.41 20.03 -11.49
C CYS A 263 2.57 21.26 -12.41
N LYS A 264 2.32 22.46 -11.89
CA LYS A 264 2.44 23.72 -12.65
C LYS A 264 3.89 24.16 -12.85
N GLY A 265 4.86 23.52 -12.19
CA GLY A 265 6.25 23.96 -12.19
C GLY A 265 6.40 25.34 -11.52
N ILE A 266 7.43 26.08 -11.91
CA ILE A 266 7.63 27.48 -11.54
C ILE A 266 7.42 28.36 -12.76
N GLY A 267 6.61 29.42 -12.61
CA GLY A 267 6.25 30.28 -13.74
C GLY A 267 7.36 31.25 -14.13
N VAL A 268 7.87 31.98 -13.13
CA VAL A 268 8.93 32.97 -13.27
C VAL A 268 10.04 32.59 -12.31
N LEU A 269 11.27 32.50 -12.82
CA LEU A 269 12.47 32.27 -12.02
C LEU A 269 12.86 33.57 -11.32
N ASP A 270 13.19 33.51 -10.04
CA ASP A 270 13.93 34.60 -9.38
C ASP A 270 15.40 34.52 -9.82
N SER A 271 16.08 35.66 -9.81
CA SER A 271 17.53 35.80 -9.90
C SER A 271 18.33 34.86 -8.96
N LYS A 272 17.69 34.37 -7.89
CA LYS A 272 18.27 33.47 -6.88
C LYS A 272 18.03 31.98 -7.14
N SER A 273 17.24 31.60 -8.14
CA SER A 273 16.86 30.21 -8.36
C SER A 273 18.06 29.28 -8.63
N ASP A 274 18.01 28.05 -8.12
CA ASP A 274 19.04 27.04 -8.38
C ASP A 274 18.90 26.43 -9.79
N TYR A 275 19.58 27.03 -10.77
CA TYR A 275 19.58 26.58 -12.15
C TYR A 275 20.16 25.17 -12.35
N ARG A 276 20.92 24.61 -11.39
CA ARG A 276 21.53 23.28 -11.55
C ARG A 276 20.51 22.15 -11.57
N ASN A 277 19.39 22.33 -10.86
CA ASN A 277 18.31 21.35 -10.77
C ASN A 277 17.11 21.69 -11.66
N LEU A 278 17.25 22.70 -12.50
CA LEU A 278 16.22 23.17 -13.41
C LEU A 278 16.17 22.32 -14.70
N THR A 279 14.96 22.14 -15.22
CA THR A 279 14.68 21.66 -16.57
C THR A 279 13.49 22.43 -17.14
N ILE A 280 13.36 22.46 -18.47
CA ILE A 280 12.27 23.12 -19.17
C ILE A 280 11.48 22.04 -19.91
N ASP A 281 10.17 21.94 -19.66
CA ASP A 281 9.30 21.00 -20.38
C ASP A 281 8.95 21.51 -21.80
N VAL A 282 8.31 20.67 -22.61
CA VAL A 282 7.92 21.04 -23.99
C VAL A 282 6.89 22.18 -24.06
N LYS A 283 6.25 22.52 -22.94
CA LYS A 283 5.35 23.69 -22.81
C LYS A 283 6.14 24.98 -22.52
N GLY A 284 7.45 24.89 -22.24
CA GLY A 284 8.29 26.01 -21.83
C GLY A 284 8.17 26.30 -20.33
N THR A 285 7.72 25.34 -19.53
CA THR A 285 7.56 25.48 -18.08
C THR A 285 8.84 25.04 -17.39
N HIS A 286 9.34 25.90 -16.50
CA HIS A 286 10.47 25.59 -15.64
C HIS A 286 10.05 24.59 -14.55
N ARG A 287 10.86 23.56 -14.34
CA ARG A 287 10.60 22.48 -13.38
C ARG A 287 11.88 22.00 -12.74
N HIS A 288 11.76 21.40 -11.58
CA HIS A 288 12.84 20.62 -11.00
C HIS A 288 13.07 19.33 -11.79
N LYS A 289 14.32 18.88 -11.95
CA LYS A 289 14.67 17.61 -12.63
C LYS A 289 13.93 16.40 -12.02
N SER A 290 13.82 16.39 -10.69
CA SER A 290 13.08 15.40 -9.89
C SER A 290 11.57 15.64 -9.79
N CYS A 291 10.99 16.58 -10.54
CA CYS A 291 9.55 16.80 -10.54
C CYS A 291 8.80 15.50 -10.95
N PRO A 292 7.83 15.02 -10.14
CA PRO A 292 7.06 13.81 -10.43
C PRO A 292 6.08 14.00 -11.59
N MET A 293 5.90 15.23 -12.09
CA MET A 293 4.93 15.67 -13.10
C MET A 293 3.48 15.53 -12.69
N ILE A 294 3.06 14.39 -12.14
CA ILE A 294 1.72 14.16 -11.60
C ILE A 294 1.72 14.28 -10.08
N LEU A 295 0.70 14.93 -9.54
CA LEU A 295 0.48 15.11 -8.11
C LEU A 295 -0.59 14.15 -7.62
N GLN A 296 -0.36 13.54 -6.45
CA GLN A 296 -1.26 12.56 -5.85
C GLN A 296 -2.42 13.22 -5.07
N GLU A 297 -2.27 14.49 -4.70
CA GLU A 297 -3.24 15.24 -3.90
C GLU A 297 -3.71 16.47 -4.68
N ASN A 298 -5.02 16.70 -4.68
CA ASN A 298 -5.66 17.74 -5.49
C ASN A 298 -5.38 19.18 -4.99
N ASP A 299 -4.94 19.34 -3.74
CA ASP A 299 -4.80 20.65 -3.12
C ASP A 299 -3.48 21.36 -3.45
N LEU A 300 -2.49 20.61 -3.95
CA LEU A 300 -1.21 21.17 -4.37
C LEU A 300 -1.18 21.29 -5.89
N TYR A 301 -0.85 22.48 -6.39
CA TYR A 301 -0.62 22.70 -7.82
C TYR A 301 0.86 22.63 -8.20
N VAL A 302 1.77 22.62 -7.22
CA VAL A 302 3.23 22.61 -7.42
C VAL A 302 3.81 21.59 -6.43
N CYS A 303 4.64 20.66 -6.89
CA CYS A 303 5.32 19.70 -6.01
C CYS A 303 6.42 20.38 -5.18
N GLU A 304 6.77 19.78 -4.03
CA GLU A 304 7.85 20.22 -3.14
C GLU A 304 9.15 20.56 -3.91
N PHE A 305 9.60 19.68 -4.81
CA PHE A 305 10.83 19.92 -5.58
C PHE A 305 10.81 21.19 -6.44
N CYS A 306 9.64 21.53 -7.00
CA CYS A 306 9.51 22.74 -7.81
C CYS A 306 9.34 23.97 -6.90
N GLN A 307 8.74 23.82 -5.72
CA GLN A 307 8.64 24.92 -4.75
C GLN A 307 10.04 25.33 -4.24
N ASP A 308 10.91 24.36 -4.00
CA ASP A 308 12.28 24.57 -3.51
C ASP A 308 13.18 25.36 -4.48
N LEU A 309 12.80 25.50 -5.75
CA LEU A 309 13.54 26.30 -6.73
C LEU A 309 13.34 27.83 -6.58
N ASN A 310 12.36 28.25 -5.78
CA ASN A 310 12.02 29.66 -5.54
C ASN A 310 12.54 30.18 -4.18
N VAL A 311 13.45 29.46 -3.52
CA VAL A 311 14.02 29.81 -2.20
C VAL A 311 15.31 30.59 -2.36
#